data_AF-A0A536I605-F1
#
_entry.id   AF-A0A536I605-F1
#
_cell.length_a   1.000
_cell.length_b   1.000
_cell.length_c   1.000
_cell.angle_alpha   90.00
_cell.angle_beta   90.00
_cell.angle_gamma   90.00
#
_symmetry.space_group_name_H-M   'P 1'
#
loop_
_entity.id
_entity.type
_entity.pdbx_description
1 polymer ?
#
loop_
_entity_poly.entity_id
_entity_poly.type
_entity_poly.pdbx_seq_one_letter_code
_entity_poly.pdbx_strand_id
1 'polypeptide(L)'
;MLTAVTQQTAVGVLAFVAASCIGLVVTIYLAASWLVAPVVVTLEGVGPTTALDRSWKLADGHRWRILGIQLLLLVLQVVLSGLISALFIVGLSQDQTVQVIVQQLVNFAANIVWAPIQWAAFTVFYYDLRVRKEAFDLQVAAEALPTPT
;
A
#
# COMPACT_ATOMS: atom_id res chain seq x y z
N MET A 1 -14.12 -37.19 -28.78
CA MET A 1 -13.89 -37.27 -27.31
C MET A 1 -12.67 -36.42 -26.90
N LEU A 2 -11.45 -36.68 -27.38
CA LEU A 2 -10.25 -35.91 -27.02
C LEU A 2 -10.32 -34.40 -27.36
N THR A 3 -10.83 -34.04 -28.53
CA THR A 3 -10.98 -32.64 -28.97
C THR A 3 -11.99 -31.84 -28.15
N ALA A 4 -13.04 -32.48 -27.64
CA ALA A 4 -14.04 -31.85 -26.78
C ALA A 4 -13.47 -31.57 -25.38
N VAL A 5 -12.67 -32.50 -24.83
CA VAL A 5 -11.99 -32.31 -23.54
C VAL A 5 -10.96 -31.18 -23.61
N THR A 6 -10.17 -31.09 -24.69
CA THR A 6 -9.21 -29.98 -24.88
C THR A 6 -9.89 -28.62 -25.08
N GLN A 7 -11.08 -28.58 -25.68
CA GLN A 7 -11.85 -27.35 -25.82
C GLN A 7 -12.41 -26.89 -24.47
N GLN A 8 -12.89 -27.82 -23.65
CA GLN A 8 -13.41 -27.52 -22.31
C GLN A 8 -12.31 -27.03 -21.35
N THR A 9 -11.10 -27.59 -21.41
CA THR A 9 -9.96 -27.11 -20.61
C THR A 9 -9.49 -25.73 -21.06
N ALA A 10 -9.44 -25.46 -22.37
CA ALA A 10 -9.07 -24.14 -22.89
C ALA A 10 -10.06 -23.04 -22.44
N VAL A 11 -11.37 -23.31 -22.50
CA VAL A 11 -12.41 -22.40 -22.01
C VAL A 11 -12.29 -22.19 -20.50
N GLY A 12 -11.99 -23.25 -19.73
CA GLY A 12 -11.78 -23.16 -18.29
C GLY A 12 -10.58 -22.28 -17.91
N VAL A 13 -9.46 -22.42 -18.62
CA VAL A 13 -8.26 -21.59 -18.39
C VAL A 13 -8.55 -20.13 -18.73
N LEU A 14 -9.20 -19.86 -19.87
CA LEU A 14 -9.57 -18.48 -20.25
C LEU A 14 -10.51 -17.83 -19.24
N ALA A 15 -11.52 -18.56 -18.76
CA ALA A 15 -12.43 -18.08 -17.74
C ALA A 15 -11.70 -17.79 -16.41
N PHE A 16 -10.78 -18.66 -16.00
CA PHE A 16 -9.98 -18.47 -14.80
C PHE A 16 -9.07 -17.23 -14.89
N VAL A 17 -8.40 -17.04 -16.03
CA VAL A 17 -7.55 -15.86 -16.27
C VAL A 17 -8.39 -14.59 -16.25
N ALA A 18 -9.54 -14.58 -16.93
CA ALA A 18 -10.44 -13.43 -16.94
C ALA A 18 -10.96 -13.08 -15.54
N ALA A 19 -11.41 -14.08 -14.77
CA ALA A 19 -11.85 -13.90 -13.39
C ALA A 19 -10.71 -13.38 -12.50
N SER A 20 -9.49 -13.89 -12.69
CA SER A 20 -8.30 -13.44 -11.96
C SER A 20 -7.94 -11.99 -12.28
N CYS A 21 -8.00 -11.58 -13.55
CA CYS A 21 -7.78 -10.19 -13.96
C CYS A 21 -8.81 -9.24 -13.34
N ILE A 22 -10.10 -9.61 -13.38
CA ILE A 22 -11.18 -8.84 -12.75
C ILE A 22 -10.95 -8.75 -11.24
N GLY A 23 -10.66 -9.88 -10.59
CA GLY A 23 -10.37 -9.93 -9.16
C GLY A 23 -9.19 -9.05 -8.77
N LEU A 24 -8.14 -9.02 -9.59
CA LEU A 24 -6.96 -8.18 -9.37
C LEU A 24 -7.30 -6.69 -9.49
N VAL A 25 -8.06 -6.28 -10.50
CA VAL A 25 -8.50 -4.88 -10.66
C VAL A 25 -9.36 -4.44 -9.49
N VAL A 26 -10.32 -5.27 -9.07
CA VAL A 26 -11.17 -4.99 -7.90
C VAL A 26 -10.33 -4.87 -6.63
N THR A 27 -9.38 -5.78 -6.42
CA THR A 27 -8.49 -5.77 -5.26
C THR A 27 -7.65 -4.49 -5.20
N ILE A 28 -7.05 -4.10 -6.33
CA ILE A 28 -6.25 -2.86 -6.42
C ILE A 28 -7.12 -1.63 -6.14
N TYR A 29 -8.34 -1.60 -6.68
CA TYR A 29 -9.28 -0.51 -6.44
C TYR A 29 -9.69 -0.39 -4.97
N LEU A 30 -9.99 -1.52 -4.32
CA LEU A 30 -10.34 -1.56 -2.89
C LEU A 30 -9.15 -1.19 -2.02
N ALA A 31 -7.96 -1.71 -2.33
CA ALA A 31 -6.73 -1.37 -1.62
C ALA A 31 -6.44 0.14 -1.68
N ALA A 32 -6.59 0.75 -2.86
CA ALA A 32 -6.46 2.21 -3.00
C ALA A 32 -7.53 2.97 -2.21
N SER A 33 -8.76 2.45 -2.15
CA SER A 33 -9.88 3.10 -1.48
C SER A 33 -9.80 3.04 0.05
N TRP A 34 -9.09 2.07 0.62
CA TRP A 34 -8.95 1.90 2.07
C TRP A 34 -7.56 2.17 2.61
N LEU A 35 -6.61 2.56 1.77
CA LEU A 35 -5.20 2.73 2.14
C LEU A 35 -5.00 3.61 3.39
N VAL A 36 -5.74 4.71 3.49
CA VAL A 36 -5.59 5.68 4.59
C VAL A 36 -6.47 5.37 5.81
N ALA A 37 -7.23 4.27 5.80
CA ALA A 37 -8.15 3.94 6.90
C ALA A 37 -7.43 3.78 8.26
N PRO A 38 -6.27 3.11 8.36
CA PRO A 38 -5.57 3.02 9.65
C PRO A 38 -5.12 4.40 10.16
N VAL A 39 -4.68 5.28 9.25
CA VAL A 39 -4.28 6.66 9.60
C VAL A 39 -5.48 7.45 10.11
N VAL A 40 -6.64 7.32 9.47
CA VAL A 40 -7.90 7.94 9.91
C VAL A 40 -8.28 7.49 11.32
N VAL A 41 -8.20 6.18 11.62
CA VAL A 41 -8.46 5.68 12.99
C VAL A 41 -7.52 6.35 14.00
N THR A 42 -6.22 6.42 13.69
CA THR A 42 -5.22 6.96 14.61
C THR A 42 -5.30 8.47 14.80
N LEU A 43 -5.58 9.24 13.74
CA LEU A 43 -5.53 10.71 13.77
C LEU A 43 -6.88 11.35 14.08
N GLU A 44 -7.99 10.70 13.71
CA GLU A 44 -9.33 11.23 13.96
C GLU A 44 -10.00 10.56 15.17
N GLY A 45 -9.44 9.48 15.70
CA GLY A 45 -9.99 8.78 16.87
C GLY A 45 -11.35 8.11 16.62
N VAL A 46 -11.71 7.87 15.35
CA VAL A 46 -12.99 7.27 14.97
C VAL A 46 -12.94 5.74 14.92
N GLY A 47 -14.11 5.11 15.06
CA GLY A 47 -14.23 3.65 15.00
C GLY A 47 -13.90 3.07 13.59
N PRO A 48 -13.65 1.75 13.50
CA PRO A 48 -13.15 1.12 12.26
C PRO A 48 -14.07 1.28 11.05
N THR A 49 -15.39 1.16 11.23
CA THR A 49 -16.38 1.27 10.15
C THR A 49 -16.45 2.69 9.61
N THR A 50 -16.48 3.69 10.51
CA THR A 50 -16.44 5.12 10.16
C THR A 50 -15.15 5.48 9.44
N ALA A 51 -14.01 4.90 9.87
CA ALA A 51 -12.72 5.13 9.23
C ALA A 51 -12.68 4.60 7.79
N LEU A 52 -13.28 3.44 7.52
CA LEU A 52 -13.35 2.87 6.16
C LEU A 52 -14.20 3.73 5.23
N ASP A 53 -15.38 4.20 5.67
CA ASP A 53 -16.23 5.11 4.90
C ASP A 53 -15.52 6.44 4.63
N ARG A 54 -14.86 7.01 5.64
CA ARG A 54 -14.07 8.23 5.50
C ARG A 54 -12.90 8.06 4.54
N SER A 55 -12.14 6.97 4.68
CA SER A 55 -11.02 6.64 3.78
C SER A 55 -11.49 6.53 2.33
N TRP A 56 -12.65 5.90 2.09
CA TRP A 56 -13.24 5.79 0.77
C TRP A 56 -13.59 7.17 0.17
N LYS A 57 -14.24 8.02 0.97
CA LYS A 57 -14.57 9.40 0.60
C LYS A 57 -13.32 10.23 0.32
N LEU A 58 -12.25 10.05 1.09
CA LEU A 58 -10.96 10.70 0.86
C LEU A 58 -10.28 10.20 -0.42
N ALA A 59 -10.34 8.90 -0.69
CA ALA A 59 -9.70 8.29 -1.86
C ALA A 59 -10.40 8.61 -3.19
N ASP A 60 -11.69 8.98 -3.16
CA ASP A 60 -12.47 9.16 -4.38
C ASP A 60 -11.89 10.22 -5.35
N GLY A 61 -11.91 9.98 -6.65
CA GLY A 61 -11.28 10.88 -7.63
C GLY A 61 -9.74 10.99 -7.56
N HIS A 62 -9.07 10.41 -6.55
CA HIS A 62 -7.62 10.47 -6.37
C HIS A 62 -6.95 9.08 -6.36
N ARG A 63 -7.71 8.01 -6.58
CA ARG A 63 -7.24 6.60 -6.56
C ARG A 63 -6.00 6.35 -7.44
N TRP A 64 -5.91 6.96 -8.62
CA TRP A 64 -4.73 6.83 -9.49
C TRP A 64 -3.46 7.41 -8.85
N ARG A 65 -3.58 8.52 -8.13
CA ARG A 65 -2.47 9.13 -7.41
C ARG A 65 -2.08 8.30 -6.18
N ILE A 66 -3.07 7.71 -5.50
CA ILE A 66 -2.86 6.73 -4.42
C ILE A 66 -2.02 5.57 -4.93
N LEU A 67 -2.42 4.96 -6.04
CA LEU A 67 -1.70 3.85 -6.66
C LEU A 67 -0.29 4.24 -7.10
N GLY A 68 -0.11 5.42 -7.68
CA GLY A 68 1.21 5.94 -8.06
C GLY A 68 2.16 6.09 -6.87
N ILE A 69 1.67 6.64 -5.75
CA ILE A 69 2.47 6.78 -4.52
C ILE A 69 2.75 5.40 -3.91
N GLN A 70 1.77 4.50 -3.91
CA GLN A 70 1.97 3.14 -3.42
C GLN A 70 3.02 2.38 -4.24
N LEU A 71 3.01 2.55 -5.56
CA LEU A 71 4.02 2.00 -6.45
C LEU A 71 5.39 2.60 -6.16
N LEU A 72 5.47 3.92 -5.96
CA LEU A 72 6.73 4.59 -5.59
C LEU A 72 7.30 4.05 -4.28
N LEU A 73 6.47 3.90 -3.25
CA LEU A 73 6.87 3.31 -1.97
C LEU A 73 7.31 1.86 -2.12
N LEU A 74 6.62 1.08 -2.95
CA LEU A 74 7.02 -0.30 -3.25
C LEU A 74 8.38 -0.37 -3.93
N VAL A 75 8.63 0.48 -4.93
CA VAL A 75 9.94 0.57 -5.59
C VAL A 75 11.03 0.93 -4.58
N LEU A 76 10.78 1.92 -3.72
CA LEU A 76 11.72 2.33 -2.69
C LEU A 76 12.01 1.20 -1.69
N GLN A 77 10.99 0.46 -1.26
CA GLN A 77 11.16 -0.71 -0.38
C GLN A 77 12.02 -1.79 -1.02
N VAL A 78 11.77 -2.11 -2.30
CA VAL A 78 12.52 -3.13 -3.04
C VAL A 78 13.98 -2.71 -3.21
N VAL A 79 14.23 -1.45 -3.57
CA VAL A 79 15.60 -0.91 -3.71
C VAL A 79 16.32 -0.97 -2.36
N LEU A 80 15.70 -0.48 -1.28
CA LEU A 80 16.30 -0.48 0.05
C LEU A 80 16.61 -1.91 0.52
N SER A 81 15.65 -2.82 0.40
CA SER A 81 15.82 -4.23 0.80
C SER A 81 16.88 -4.93 -0.05
N GLY A 82 16.94 -4.63 -1.34
CA GLY A 82 17.94 -5.16 -2.27
C GLY A 82 19.36 -4.67 -1.95
N LEU A 83 19.53 -3.38 -1.67
CA LEU A 83 20.81 -2.80 -1.27
C LEU A 83 21.30 -3.41 0.05
N ILE A 84 20.44 -3.48 1.05
CA ILE A 84 20.77 -4.11 2.33
C ILE A 84 21.13 -5.59 2.11
N SER A 85 20.31 -6.34 1.36
CA SER A 85 20.59 -7.76 1.07
C SER A 85 21.92 -7.96 0.34
N ALA A 86 22.26 -7.11 -0.63
CA ALA A 86 23.53 -7.17 -1.35
C ALA A 86 24.74 -6.95 -0.42
N LEU A 87 24.63 -6.05 0.57
CA LEU A 87 25.70 -5.80 1.53
C LEU A 87 25.96 -6.99 2.47
N PHE A 88 24.90 -7.70 2.87
CA PHE A 88 25.01 -8.76 3.87
C PHE A 88 25.19 -10.17 3.30
N ILE A 89 24.79 -10.42 2.04
CA ILE A 89 24.84 -11.77 1.45
C ILE A 89 26.14 -12.03 0.68
N VAL A 90 26.80 -10.98 0.15
CA VAL A 90 28.04 -11.13 -0.61
C VAL A 90 29.17 -11.59 0.33
N GLY A 91 29.52 -12.88 0.24
CA GLY A 91 30.65 -13.47 0.98
C GLY A 91 30.27 -14.54 2.03
N LEU A 92 29.00 -14.93 2.13
CA LEU A 92 28.55 -15.94 3.10
C LEU A 92 28.72 -17.39 2.62
N SER A 93 28.80 -18.28 3.61
CA SER A 93 29.03 -19.73 3.54
C SER A 93 28.28 -20.48 2.42
N GLN A 94 28.85 -21.58 1.93
CA GLN A 94 28.22 -22.49 0.95
C GLN A 94 27.01 -23.28 1.50
N ASP A 95 26.75 -23.22 2.81
CA ASP A 95 25.62 -23.91 3.43
C ASP A 95 24.31 -23.14 3.18
N GLN A 96 23.39 -23.79 2.48
CA GLN A 96 22.07 -23.27 2.13
C GLN A 96 21.25 -22.88 3.37
N THR A 97 21.38 -23.62 4.47
CA THR A 97 20.59 -23.37 5.70
C THR A 97 21.01 -22.05 6.33
N VAL A 98 22.31 -21.81 6.41
CA VAL A 98 22.88 -20.57 6.96
C VAL A 98 22.49 -19.38 6.09
N GLN A 99 22.55 -19.52 4.77
CA GLN A 99 22.15 -18.45 3.84
C GLN A 99 20.69 -18.03 4.02
N VAL A 100 19.76 -18.99 4.14
CA VAL A 100 18.33 -18.70 4.32
C VAL A 100 18.08 -17.98 5.65
N ILE A 101 18.71 -18.43 6.74
CA ILE A 101 18.57 -17.79 8.06
C ILE A 101 19.08 -16.35 8.00
N VAL A 102 20.27 -16.12 7.43
CA VAL A 102 20.83 -14.77 7.31
C VAL A 102 19.94 -13.89 6.44
N GLN A 103 19.46 -14.40 5.30
CA GLN A 103 18.55 -13.64 4.43
C GLN A 103 17.26 -13.22 5.16
N GLN A 104 16.70 -14.08 6.02
CA GLN A 104 15.51 -13.73 6.81
C GLN A 104 15.81 -12.65 7.85
N LEU A 105 16.94 -12.74 8.56
CA LEU A 105 17.37 -11.73 9.52
C LEU A 105 17.61 -10.37 8.86
N VAL A 106 18.23 -10.38 7.68
CA VAL A 106 18.48 -9.18 6.88
C VAL A 106 17.18 -8.54 6.41
N ASN A 107 16.23 -9.35 5.90
CA ASN A 107 14.90 -8.85 5.53
C ASN A 107 14.13 -8.30 6.73
N PHE A 108 14.24 -8.96 7.90
CA PHE A 108 13.59 -8.48 9.12
C PHE A 108 14.15 -7.12 9.55
N ALA A 109 15.48 -6.97 9.57
CA ALA A 109 16.13 -5.70 9.86
C ALA A 109 15.74 -4.59 8.87
N ALA A 110 15.69 -4.90 7.57
CA ALA A 110 15.25 -3.95 6.54
C ALA A 110 13.79 -3.49 6.78
N ASN A 111 12.90 -4.40 7.17
CA ASN A 111 11.49 -4.06 7.46
C ASN A 111 11.35 -3.18 8.71
N ILE A 112 12.17 -3.39 9.75
CA ILE A 112 12.18 -2.52 10.94
C ILE A 112 12.48 -1.07 10.56
N VAL A 113 13.46 -0.86 9.68
CA VAL A 113 13.84 0.48 9.20
C VAL A 113 12.79 1.05 8.24
N TRP A 114 12.18 0.21 7.41
CA TRP A 114 11.20 0.62 6.42
C TRP A 114 9.85 1.03 7.00
N ALA A 115 9.36 0.29 8.01
CA ALA A 115 8.04 0.49 8.60
C ALA A 115 7.71 1.96 8.98
N PRO A 116 8.56 2.70 9.73
CA PRO A 116 8.25 4.08 10.09
C PRO A 116 8.20 5.02 8.87
N ILE A 117 9.02 4.78 7.84
CA ILE A 117 9.02 5.57 6.60
C ILE A 117 7.69 5.41 5.87
N GLN A 118 7.20 4.17 5.77
CA GLN A 118 5.92 3.88 5.13
C GLN A 118 4.75 4.57 5.86
N TRP A 119 4.69 4.46 7.19
CA TRP A 119 3.63 5.09 7.98
C TRP A 119 3.70 6.62 7.97
N ALA A 120 4.90 7.20 7.98
CA ALA A 120 5.08 8.64 7.80
C ALA A 120 4.56 9.10 6.43
N ALA A 121 4.86 8.36 5.37
CA ALA A 121 4.37 8.65 4.03
C ALA A 121 2.83 8.59 3.96
N PHE A 122 2.20 7.59 4.58
CA PHE A 122 0.74 7.50 4.65
C PHE A 122 0.10 8.65 5.43
N THR A 123 0.73 9.10 6.52
CA THR A 123 0.27 10.27 7.29
C THR A 123 0.34 11.54 6.45
N VAL A 124 1.46 11.82 5.79
CA VAL A 124 1.60 12.98 4.89
C VAL A 124 0.59 12.90 3.76
N PHE A 125 0.40 11.72 3.19
CA PHE A 125 -0.54 11.50 2.11
C PHE A 125 -1.99 11.75 2.53
N TYR A 126 -2.38 11.33 3.74
CA TYR A 126 -3.67 11.64 4.33
C TYR A 126 -3.91 13.16 4.43
N TYR A 127 -2.91 13.93 4.89
CA TYR A 127 -3.02 15.38 4.92
C TYR A 127 -3.11 16.00 3.52
N ASP A 128 -2.34 15.52 2.54
CA ASP A 128 -2.45 16.00 1.15
C ASP A 128 -3.85 15.76 0.57
N LEU A 129 -4.48 14.62 0.87
CA LEU A 129 -5.87 14.36 0.47
C LEU A 129 -6.85 15.34 1.13
N ARG A 130 -6.71 15.60 2.43
CA ARG A 130 -7.57 16.54 3.16
C ARG A 130 -7.39 17.98 2.69
N VAL A 131 -6.15 18.41 2.41
CA VAL A 131 -5.90 19.74 1.82
C VAL A 131 -6.62 19.88 0.48
N ARG A 132 -6.53 18.88 -0.39
CA ARG A 132 -7.13 18.96 -1.73
C ARG A 132 -8.65 18.84 -1.76
N LYS A 133 -9.23 18.05 -0.85
CA LYS A 133 -10.68 17.78 -0.85
C LYS A 133 -11.47 18.62 0.12
N GLU A 134 -10.89 18.90 1.27
CA GLU A 134 -11.58 19.55 2.39
C GLU A 134 -11.06 20.99 2.61
N ALA A 135 -10.09 21.46 1.82
CA ALA A 135 -9.40 22.74 2.03
C ALA A 135 -8.90 22.89 3.46
N PHE A 136 -8.27 21.81 3.97
CA PHE A 136 -7.84 21.72 5.36
C PHE A 136 -6.86 22.83 5.77
N ASP A 137 -6.08 23.34 4.83
CA ASP A 137 -5.21 24.51 5.03
C ASP A 137 -6.00 25.78 5.38
N LEU A 138 -7.16 26.02 4.74
CA LEU A 138 -8.04 27.14 5.06
C LEU A 138 -8.69 27.00 6.43
N GLN A 139 -9.05 25.78 6.82
CA GLN A 139 -9.62 25.51 8.16
C GLN A 139 -8.61 25.86 9.25
N VAL A 140 -7.37 25.40 9.10
CA VAL A 140 -6.27 25.71 10.03
C VAL A 140 -5.97 27.21 10.05
N ALA A 141 -5.98 27.88 8.90
CA ALA A 141 -5.78 29.33 8.83
C ALA A 141 -6.90 30.12 9.50
N ALA A 142 -8.16 29.68 9.36
CA ALA A 142 -9.32 30.31 10.00
C ALA A 142 -9.31 30.13 11.52
N GLU A 143 -8.93 28.96 12.02
CA GLU A 143 -8.78 28.67 13.45
C GLU A 143 -7.68 29.53 14.10
N ALA A 144 -6.63 29.87 13.34
CA ALA A 144 -5.55 30.72 13.81
C ALA A 144 -5.91 32.22 13.90
N LEU A 145 -7.08 32.64 13.38
CA LEU A 145 -7.52 34.03 13.48
C LEU A 145 -8.00 34.32 14.91
N PRO A 146 -7.65 35.48 15.49
CA PRO A 146 -8.20 35.90 16.78
C PRO A 146 -9.72 35.98 16.70
N THR A 147 -10.42 35.16 17.48
CA THR A 147 -11.87 35.28 17.61
C THR A 147 -12.19 36.64 18.23
N PRO A 148 -13.00 37.51 17.59
CA PRO A 148 -13.36 38.79 18.16
C PRO A 148 -14.12 38.54 19.47
N THR A 149 -13.50 38.93 20.59
CA THR A 149 -14.12 39.00 21.93
C THR A 149 -15.10 40.16 22.01
#